data_AF-A0A4R0HQU2-F1
#
_entry.id   AF-A0A4R0HQU2-F1
#
_cell.length_a   1.000
_cell.length_b   1.000
_cell.length_c   1.000
_cell.angle_alpha   90.00
_cell.angle_beta   90.00
_cell.angle_gamma   90.00
#
_symmetry.space_group_name_H-M   'P 1'
#
loop_
_entity.id
_entity.type
_entity.pdbx_description
1 polymer ?
#
loop_
_entity_poly.entity_id
_entity_poly.type
_entity_poly.pdbx_seq_one_letter_code
_entity_poly.pdbx_strand_id
1 'polypeptide(L)'
;MKGPTAVDEPVFPPGQVRLSSVWEIEPNVAGFDRSGYVVQGDALYRYFYNRSSGDDIVKRIGGGWSNFTALEVSHFEDTKRKISHWMAYGLRSDGTLFRWNGGWGRAQSVPGFSSVKSMALISKTATYDTFLANTRGGALYTIRIPITSPLKPIVTRVRTSTWQGFEALVADKCGNYGTLLLGIDKDTKSGYLYAVGHTNGTATVINSLGKVDGTFPNAPYYRWGAVFYLDPLNGD
;
A
#
# COMPACT_ATOMS: atom_id res chain seq x y z
N MET A 1 30.35 -22.16 -8.44
CA MET A 1 29.37 -21.34 -9.17
C MET A 1 28.35 -20.84 -8.16
N LYS A 2 28.25 -19.52 -7.96
CA LYS A 2 27.21 -18.92 -7.12
C LYS A 2 25.88 -19.19 -7.83
N GLY A 3 24.94 -19.84 -7.14
CA GLY A 3 23.58 -20.05 -7.68
C GLY A 3 22.90 -18.72 -8.00
N PRO A 4 21.81 -18.72 -8.79
CA PRO A 4 21.07 -17.50 -9.10
C PRO A 4 20.66 -16.81 -7.79
N THR A 5 21.15 -15.58 -7.60
CA THR A 5 20.72 -14.70 -6.53
C THR A 5 19.23 -14.47 -6.70
N ALA A 6 18.44 -14.59 -5.63
CA ALA A 6 17.02 -14.25 -5.68
C ALA A 6 16.86 -12.84 -6.25
N VAL A 7 15.92 -12.67 -7.19
CA VAL A 7 15.65 -11.42 -7.91
C VAL A 7 15.20 -10.29 -6.97
N ASP A 8 14.80 -10.66 -5.74
CA ASP A 8 14.23 -9.78 -4.73
C ASP A 8 14.99 -9.89 -3.39
N GLU A 9 16.21 -9.37 -3.33
CA GLU A 9 16.81 -9.02 -2.04
C GLU A 9 16.00 -7.88 -1.39
N PRO A 10 15.79 -7.90 -0.06
CA PRO A 10 15.21 -6.77 0.64
C PRO A 10 15.95 -5.48 0.28
N VAL A 11 15.20 -4.47 -0.19
CA VAL A 11 15.79 -3.16 -0.57
C VAL A 11 16.49 -2.50 0.61
N PHE A 12 16.07 -2.82 1.84
CA PHE A 12 16.61 -2.25 3.06
C PHE A 12 16.98 -3.33 4.09
N PRO A 13 18.10 -3.14 4.81
CA PRO A 13 18.36 -3.83 6.06
C PRO A 13 17.17 -3.73 7.04
N PRO A 14 16.95 -4.77 7.88
CA PRO A 14 15.94 -4.73 8.93
C PRO A 14 16.06 -3.49 9.83
N GLY A 15 14.93 -2.84 10.11
CA GLY A 15 14.86 -1.72 11.07
C GLY A 15 15.28 -0.35 10.51
N GLN A 16 15.86 -0.27 9.31
CA GLN A 16 16.22 1.02 8.71
C GLN A 16 15.00 1.80 8.22
N VAL A 17 14.03 1.09 7.61
CA VAL A 17 12.79 1.68 7.10
C VAL A 17 11.61 1.25 7.98
N ARG A 18 10.77 2.23 8.32
CA ARG A 18 9.60 2.03 9.17
C ARG A 18 8.31 1.82 8.37
N LEU A 19 8.14 2.58 7.30
CA LEU A 19 7.00 2.51 6.38
C LEU A 19 7.50 2.53 4.94
N SER A 20 6.78 1.87 4.04
CA SER A 20 7.02 1.89 2.60
C SER A 20 5.70 2.01 1.87
N SER A 21 5.70 2.71 0.73
CA SER A 21 4.66 2.58 -0.29
C SER A 21 4.86 1.30 -1.11
N VAL A 22 3.98 1.08 -2.08
CA VAL A 22 4.26 0.30 -3.29
C VAL A 22 5.61 0.71 -3.90
N TRP A 23 6.31 -0.28 -4.45
CA TRP A 23 7.50 -0.09 -5.27
C TRP A 23 7.20 -0.40 -6.73
N GLU A 24 7.42 0.55 -7.61
CA GLU A 24 7.28 0.38 -9.05
C GLU A 24 8.51 -0.31 -9.64
N ILE A 25 8.30 -1.25 -10.56
CA ILE A 25 9.32 -1.87 -11.39
C ILE A 25 9.05 -1.50 -12.85
N GLU A 26 9.95 -0.74 -13.44
CA GLU A 26 9.91 -0.32 -14.85
C GLU A 26 11.04 -0.99 -15.65
N PRO A 27 10.74 -1.74 -16.72
CA PRO A 27 11.76 -2.24 -17.63
C PRO A 27 12.48 -1.10 -18.35
N ASN A 28 13.80 -1.14 -18.36
CA ASN A 28 14.70 -0.20 -19.03
C ASN A 28 15.70 -0.99 -19.89
N VAL A 29 16.33 -0.36 -20.89
CA VAL A 29 17.41 -0.97 -21.71
C VAL A 29 18.55 -1.53 -20.85
N ALA A 30 18.84 -0.92 -19.70
CA ALA A 30 19.88 -1.38 -18.80
C ALA A 30 19.40 -2.49 -17.83
N GLY A 31 18.09 -2.71 -17.66
CA GLY A 31 17.57 -3.64 -16.67
C GLY A 31 16.21 -3.21 -16.13
N PHE A 32 16.09 -3.03 -14.82
CA PHE A 32 14.85 -2.59 -14.18
C PHE A 32 15.11 -1.40 -13.29
N ASP A 33 14.42 -0.31 -13.59
CA ASP A 33 14.31 0.85 -12.74
C ASP A 33 13.32 0.53 -11.62
N ARG A 34 13.71 0.80 -10.38
CA ARG A 34 12.88 0.56 -9.20
C ARG A 34 12.70 1.84 -8.43
N SER A 35 11.47 2.20 -8.12
CA SER A 35 11.21 3.42 -7.36
C SER A 35 10.09 3.27 -6.35
N GLY A 36 10.20 4.01 -5.25
CA GLY A 36 9.23 3.95 -4.16
C GLY A 36 9.48 5.04 -3.12
N TYR A 37 8.57 5.14 -2.16
CA TYR A 37 8.68 6.06 -1.05
C TYR A 37 8.79 5.31 0.26
N VAL A 38 9.68 5.78 1.13
CA VAL A 38 9.94 5.16 2.42
C VAL A 38 10.10 6.19 3.52
N VAL A 39 9.72 5.79 4.73
CA VAL A 39 9.97 6.57 5.95
C VAL A 39 11.16 5.96 6.69
N GLN A 40 12.21 6.77 6.86
CA GLN A 40 13.39 6.45 7.66
C GLN A 40 13.50 7.47 8.79
N GLY A 41 13.38 7.01 10.04
CA GLY A 41 13.22 7.88 11.19
C GLY A 41 11.97 8.76 11.07
N ASP A 42 12.17 10.09 11.13
CA ASP A 42 11.11 11.10 10.98
C ASP A 42 10.94 11.61 9.53
N ALA A 43 11.76 11.14 8.59
CA ALA A 43 11.79 11.70 7.25
C ALA A 43 11.27 10.73 6.18
N LEU A 44 10.57 11.30 5.20
CA LEU A 44 10.18 10.64 3.97
C LEU A 44 11.25 10.83 2.91
N TYR A 45 11.53 9.76 2.19
CA TYR A 45 12.47 9.71 1.08
C TYR A 45 11.80 9.08 -0.13
N ARG A 46 12.15 9.57 -1.32
CA ARG A 46 11.97 8.86 -2.58
C ARG A 46 13.26 8.12 -2.89
N TYR A 47 13.15 6.84 -3.17
CA TYR A 47 14.24 6.03 -3.68
C TYR A 47 14.00 5.73 -5.16
N PHE A 48 15.08 5.73 -5.92
CA PHE A 48 15.14 5.25 -7.29
C PHE A 48 16.47 4.51 -7.45
N TYR A 49 16.45 3.28 -7.95
CA TYR A 49 17.69 2.59 -8.27
C TYR A 49 17.53 1.65 -9.45
N ASN A 50 18.63 1.43 -10.16
CA ASN A 50 18.79 0.39 -11.16
C ASN A 50 20.16 -0.24 -10.97
N ARG A 51 20.16 -1.49 -10.49
CA ARG A 51 21.40 -2.20 -10.13
C ARG A 51 22.29 -2.52 -11.33
N SER A 52 21.72 -2.57 -12.54
CA SER A 52 22.45 -2.91 -13.75
C SER A 52 23.14 -1.70 -14.39
N SER A 53 22.52 -0.51 -14.34
CA SER A 53 23.17 0.75 -14.73
C SER A 53 24.04 1.34 -13.62
N GLY A 54 23.83 0.94 -12.37
CA GLY A 54 24.50 1.50 -11.19
C GLY A 54 23.82 2.74 -10.62
N ASP A 55 22.61 3.08 -11.09
CA ASP A 55 21.85 4.20 -10.54
C ASP A 55 21.38 3.90 -9.13
N ASP A 56 21.64 4.82 -8.20
CA ASP A 56 21.16 4.79 -6.82
C ASP A 56 20.91 6.23 -6.34
N ILE A 57 19.67 6.68 -6.48
CA ILE A 57 19.22 8.04 -6.22
C ILE A 57 18.28 8.05 -5.02
N VAL A 58 18.71 8.74 -3.97
CA VAL A 58 17.91 8.95 -2.76
C VAL A 58 17.61 10.43 -2.61
N LYS A 59 16.32 10.77 -2.63
CA LYS A 59 15.85 12.15 -2.46
C LYS A 59 15.04 12.29 -1.18
N ARG A 60 15.55 13.07 -0.23
CA ARG A 60 14.77 13.49 0.94
C ARG A 60 13.62 14.40 0.53
N ILE A 61 12.41 14.09 0.97
CA ILE A 61 11.20 14.87 0.69
C ILE A 61 10.90 15.83 1.84
N GLY A 62 10.90 15.35 3.09
CA GLY A 62 10.54 16.17 4.25
C GLY A 62 10.48 15.38 5.56
N GLY A 63 10.39 16.11 6.68
CA GLY A 63 10.21 15.55 8.03
C GLY A 63 8.74 15.47 8.47
N GLY A 64 8.50 15.13 9.73
CA GLY A 64 7.16 15.05 10.34
C GLY A 64 6.47 13.69 10.21
N TRP A 65 7.21 12.65 9.83
CA TRP A 65 6.68 11.32 9.59
C TRP A 65 6.66 10.41 10.82
N SER A 66 7.23 10.82 11.95
CA SER A 66 7.36 9.98 13.16
C SER A 66 6.04 9.34 13.61
N ASN A 67 4.94 10.11 13.53
CA ASN A 67 3.63 9.68 14.02
C ASN A 67 2.76 8.99 12.96
N PHE A 68 3.24 8.81 11.73
CA PHE A 68 2.49 8.08 10.71
C PHE A 68 2.59 6.58 10.92
N THR A 69 1.52 5.83 10.71
CA THR A 69 1.48 4.36 10.86
C THR A 69 1.25 3.64 9.53
N ALA A 70 0.87 4.36 8.47
CA ALA A 70 0.79 3.83 7.12
C ALA A 70 1.20 4.91 6.11
N LEU A 71 1.77 4.46 5.00
CA LEU A 71 2.15 5.24 3.83
C LEU A 71 1.74 4.43 2.60
N GLU A 72 1.09 5.06 1.64
CA GLU A 72 0.82 4.44 0.35
C GLU A 72 0.77 5.49 -0.77
N VAL A 73 1.06 5.08 -1.99
CA VAL A 73 0.94 5.91 -3.20
C VAL A 73 0.00 5.23 -4.20
N SER A 74 -0.94 6.01 -4.72
CA SER A 74 -1.78 5.63 -5.85
C SER A 74 -1.38 6.45 -7.06
N HIS A 75 -1.09 5.77 -8.15
CA HIS A 75 -0.96 6.38 -9.46
C HIS A 75 -1.94 5.64 -10.39
N PHE A 76 -2.85 6.42 -10.97
CA PHE A 76 -3.88 5.95 -11.87
C PHE A 76 -3.72 6.64 -13.22
N GLU A 77 -3.85 5.88 -14.30
CA GLU A 77 -3.96 6.40 -15.65
C GLU A 77 -5.01 5.61 -16.45
N ASP A 78 -5.94 6.33 -17.08
CA ASP A 78 -6.83 5.84 -18.12
C ASP A 78 -6.53 6.61 -19.41
N THR A 79 -5.70 6.01 -20.26
CA THR A 79 -5.25 6.60 -21.53
C THR A 79 -6.40 6.81 -22.53
N LYS A 80 -7.46 5.98 -22.46
CA LYS A 80 -8.63 6.11 -23.34
C LYS A 80 -9.45 7.35 -23.00
N ARG A 81 -9.63 7.62 -21.70
CA ARG A 81 -10.36 8.80 -21.21
C ARG A 81 -9.49 10.02 -20.97
N LYS A 82 -8.15 9.88 -21.09
CA LYS A 82 -7.16 10.92 -20.79
C LYS A 82 -7.29 11.44 -19.35
N ILE A 83 -7.49 10.53 -18.42
CA ILE A 83 -7.60 10.84 -16.98
C ILE A 83 -6.40 10.22 -16.28
N SER A 84 -5.66 11.01 -15.52
CA SER A 84 -4.62 10.51 -14.63
C SER A 84 -4.62 11.28 -13.32
N HIS A 85 -4.14 10.63 -12.26
CA HIS A 85 -3.84 11.30 -11.01
C HIS A 85 -2.75 10.55 -10.25
N TRP A 86 -2.03 11.32 -9.43
CA TRP A 86 -1.11 10.80 -8.45
C TRP A 86 -1.54 11.26 -7.07
N MET A 87 -1.77 10.32 -6.17
CA MET A 87 -2.15 10.55 -4.79
C MET A 87 -1.18 9.86 -3.86
N ALA A 88 -0.85 10.50 -2.75
CA ALA A 88 -0.19 9.83 -1.63
C ALA A 88 -1.05 9.91 -0.38
N TYR A 89 -0.99 8.86 0.41
CA TYR A 89 -1.80 8.66 1.60
C TYR A 89 -0.92 8.41 2.81
N GLY A 90 -1.27 9.05 3.92
CA GLY A 90 -0.64 8.81 5.21
C GLY A 90 -1.69 8.70 6.29
N LEU A 91 -1.67 7.61 7.05
CA LEU A 91 -2.48 7.50 8.27
C LEU A 91 -1.61 7.89 9.45
N ARG A 92 -2.01 8.90 10.21
CA ARG A 92 -1.36 9.28 11.46
C ARG A 92 -1.92 8.46 12.63
N SER A 93 -1.10 8.24 13.65
CA SER A 93 -1.42 7.44 14.83
C SER A 93 -2.64 7.93 15.63
N ASP A 94 -2.99 9.21 15.49
CA ASP A 94 -4.20 9.81 16.07
C ASP A 94 -5.47 9.53 15.25
N GLY A 95 -5.37 8.81 14.13
CA GLY A 95 -6.50 8.51 13.25
C GLY A 95 -6.81 9.60 12.22
N THR A 96 -5.91 10.55 12.01
CA THR A 96 -6.04 11.53 10.92
C THR A 96 -5.47 10.95 9.63
N LEU A 97 -6.30 10.83 8.60
CA LEU A 97 -5.90 10.43 7.25
C LEU A 97 -5.52 11.68 6.45
N PHE A 98 -4.31 11.66 5.89
CA PHE A 98 -3.77 12.70 5.01
C PHE A 98 -3.77 12.21 3.57
N ARG A 99 -4.10 13.12 2.63
CA ARG A 99 -3.98 12.93 1.19
C ARG A 99 -3.19 14.07 0.57
N TRP A 100 -2.15 13.73 -0.16
CA TRP A 100 -1.39 14.63 -1.04
C TRP A 100 -1.77 14.36 -2.49
N ASN A 101 -1.77 15.40 -3.33
CA ASN A 101 -2.11 15.32 -4.75
C ASN A 101 -1.00 15.97 -5.59
N GLY A 102 -0.51 15.25 -6.60
CA GLY A 102 0.52 15.76 -7.53
C GLY A 102 1.89 16.06 -6.91
N GLY A 103 2.13 15.70 -5.65
CA GLY A 103 3.39 15.89 -4.93
C GLY A 103 3.21 16.16 -3.44
N TRP A 104 4.32 16.36 -2.73
CA TRP A 104 4.38 16.43 -1.27
C TRP A 104 4.16 17.83 -0.67
N GLY A 105 3.30 18.62 -1.32
CA GLY A 105 2.93 19.96 -0.88
C GLY A 105 1.92 19.96 0.28
N ARG A 106 0.95 20.87 0.24
CA ARG A 106 -0.12 20.93 1.25
C ARG A 106 -1.04 19.71 1.11
N ALA A 107 -1.15 18.93 2.19
CA ALA A 107 -2.10 17.84 2.28
C ALA A 107 -3.51 18.33 2.61
N GLN A 108 -4.51 17.57 2.17
CA GLN A 108 -5.82 17.58 2.82
C GLN A 108 -5.85 16.49 3.89
N SER A 109 -6.62 16.71 4.96
CA SER A 109 -6.70 15.77 6.07
C SER A 109 -8.12 15.62 6.59
N VAL A 110 -8.43 14.44 7.11
CA VAL A 110 -9.73 14.12 7.71
C VAL A 110 -9.52 13.19 8.93
N PRO A 111 -10.04 13.55 10.12
CA PRO A 111 -9.98 12.69 11.29
C PRO A 111 -11.01 11.55 11.20
N GLY A 112 -11.02 10.64 12.19
CA GLY A 112 -12.05 9.60 12.34
C GLY A 112 -11.58 8.16 12.10
N PHE A 113 -10.29 7.96 11.87
CA PHE A 113 -9.70 6.64 11.57
C PHE A 113 -8.85 6.11 12.74
N SER A 114 -9.10 6.56 13.97
CA SER A 114 -8.29 6.21 15.15
C SER A 114 -8.35 4.73 15.51
N SER A 115 -9.38 4.00 15.06
CA SER A 115 -9.50 2.56 15.23
C SER A 115 -8.70 1.74 14.22
N VAL A 116 -8.30 2.32 13.09
CA VAL A 116 -7.58 1.64 12.01
C VAL A 116 -6.19 1.21 12.50
N LYS A 117 -5.90 -0.08 12.33
CA LYS A 117 -4.62 -0.72 12.70
C LYS A 117 -3.67 -0.72 11.49
N SER A 118 -4.14 -1.17 10.34
CA SER A 118 -3.43 -1.12 9.07
C SER A 118 -4.39 -0.98 7.89
N MET A 119 -3.87 -0.61 6.72
CA MET A 119 -4.65 -0.44 5.50
C MET A 119 -3.83 -0.81 4.27
N ALA A 120 -4.50 -1.31 3.22
CA ALA A 120 -3.89 -1.64 1.93
C ALA A 120 -4.76 -1.12 0.79
N LEU A 121 -4.13 -0.51 -0.23
CA LEU A 121 -4.83 -0.02 -1.42
C LEU A 121 -5.31 -1.21 -2.25
N ILE A 122 -6.60 -1.23 -2.60
CA ILE A 122 -7.24 -2.33 -3.35
C ILE A 122 -7.88 -1.90 -4.66
N SER A 123 -8.12 -0.60 -4.85
CA SER A 123 -8.71 -0.08 -6.08
C SER A 123 -8.21 1.34 -6.35
N LYS A 124 -7.97 1.62 -7.64
CA LYS A 124 -7.63 2.95 -8.15
C LYS A 124 -8.55 3.25 -9.33
N THR A 125 -9.33 4.33 -9.25
CA THR A 125 -10.32 4.67 -10.28
C THR A 125 -10.28 6.15 -10.61
N ALA A 126 -10.87 6.55 -11.74
CA ALA A 126 -10.93 7.95 -12.16
C ALA A 126 -11.59 8.92 -11.14
N THR A 127 -12.25 8.43 -10.09
CA THR A 127 -12.94 9.27 -9.09
C THR A 127 -12.60 8.92 -7.64
N TYR A 128 -12.09 7.72 -7.37
CA TYR A 128 -11.78 7.23 -6.03
C TYR A 128 -10.56 6.31 -6.00
N ASP A 129 -9.86 6.35 -4.88
CA ASP A 129 -8.99 5.26 -4.44
C ASP A 129 -9.63 4.55 -3.25
N THR A 130 -9.54 3.22 -3.19
CA THR A 130 -10.17 2.45 -2.11
C THR A 130 -9.15 1.59 -1.39
N PHE A 131 -9.19 1.68 -0.05
CA PHE A 131 -8.38 0.86 0.84
C PHE A 131 -9.24 -0.20 1.52
N LEU A 132 -8.69 -1.39 1.76
CA LEU A 132 -9.15 -2.25 2.85
C LEU A 132 -8.40 -1.88 4.12
N ALA A 133 -9.11 -1.79 5.24
CA ALA A 133 -8.56 -1.40 6.53
C ALA A 133 -9.11 -2.28 7.64
N ASN A 134 -8.21 -2.88 8.42
CA ASN A 134 -8.57 -3.60 9.63
C ASN A 134 -8.50 -2.66 10.86
N THR A 135 -9.34 -2.93 11.85
CA THR A 135 -9.35 -2.17 13.10
C THR A 135 -8.72 -2.95 14.25
N ARG A 136 -8.27 -2.24 15.29
CA ARG A 136 -7.81 -2.86 16.55
C ARG A 136 -8.89 -3.70 17.22
N GLY A 137 -10.18 -3.39 16.97
CA GLY A 137 -11.33 -4.17 17.44
C GLY A 137 -11.70 -5.37 16.56
N GLY A 138 -11.00 -5.58 15.44
CA GLY A 138 -11.11 -6.79 14.62
C GLY A 138 -12.03 -6.71 13.41
N ALA A 139 -12.69 -5.58 13.18
CA ALA A 139 -13.49 -5.38 11.98
C ALA A 139 -12.63 -5.08 10.75
N LEU A 140 -13.18 -5.36 9.56
CA LEU A 140 -12.60 -5.00 8.27
C LEU A 140 -13.56 -4.06 7.54
N TYR A 141 -13.02 -2.98 6.98
CA TYR A 141 -13.76 -1.95 6.25
C TYR A 141 -13.12 -1.68 4.90
N THR A 142 -13.91 -1.21 3.93
CA THR A 142 -13.39 -0.37 2.86
C THR A 142 -13.39 1.09 3.27
N ILE A 143 -12.39 1.84 2.84
CA ILE A 143 -12.30 3.30 2.92
C ILE A 143 -12.12 3.80 1.50
N ARG A 144 -13.23 4.23 0.88
CA ARG A 144 -13.27 4.79 -0.47
C ARG A 144 -13.04 6.30 -0.37
N ILE A 145 -11.92 6.78 -0.88
CA ILE A 145 -11.45 8.16 -0.75
C ILE A 145 -11.63 8.85 -2.10
N PRO A 146 -12.43 9.93 -2.21
CA PRO A 146 -12.57 10.66 -3.46
C PRO A 146 -11.20 11.22 -3.87
N ILE A 147 -10.96 11.44 -5.15
CA ILE A 147 -9.76 12.17 -5.62
C ILE A 147 -9.92 13.69 -5.56
N THR A 148 -11.15 14.17 -5.42
CA THR A 148 -11.53 15.58 -5.42
C THR A 148 -11.48 16.20 -4.03
N SER A 149 -11.62 17.53 -3.97
CA SER A 149 -11.87 18.29 -2.74
C SER A 149 -13.36 18.67 -2.67
N PRO A 150 -14.01 18.61 -1.50
CA PRO A 150 -13.48 18.28 -0.17
C PRO A 150 -13.18 16.78 0.03
N LEU A 151 -12.22 16.48 0.91
CA LEU A 151 -11.86 15.12 1.28
C LEU A 151 -12.95 14.51 2.19
N LYS A 152 -13.87 13.74 1.59
CA LYS A 152 -14.97 13.05 2.28
C LYS A 152 -14.95 11.54 1.99
N PRO A 153 -14.17 10.74 2.75
CA PRO A 153 -14.14 9.29 2.56
C PRO A 153 -15.48 8.62 2.89
N ILE A 154 -15.78 7.53 2.19
CA ILE A 154 -16.93 6.66 2.42
C ILE A 154 -16.40 5.37 3.05
N VAL A 155 -16.91 5.02 4.23
CA VAL A 155 -16.46 3.85 4.99
C VAL A 155 -17.56 2.80 4.99
N THR A 156 -17.25 1.61 4.46
CA THR A 156 -18.23 0.50 4.38
C THR A 156 -17.70 -0.72 5.12
N ARG A 157 -18.53 -1.31 5.98
CA ARG A 157 -18.15 -2.51 6.75
C ARG A 157 -18.16 -3.75 5.86
N VAL A 158 -17.08 -4.51 5.91
CA VAL A 158 -16.88 -5.77 5.17
C VAL A 158 -16.99 -6.98 6.08
N ARG A 159 -16.35 -6.93 7.26
CA ARG A 159 -16.45 -7.94 8.33
C ARG A 159 -16.51 -7.28 9.70
N THR A 160 -17.11 -7.95 10.66
CA THR A 160 -17.30 -7.44 12.03
C THR A 160 -16.18 -7.82 12.99
N SER A 161 -15.46 -8.92 12.73
CA SER A 161 -14.43 -9.47 13.61
C SER A 161 -13.41 -10.31 12.84
N THR A 162 -12.39 -10.80 13.57
CA THR A 162 -11.29 -11.72 13.16
C THR A 162 -10.12 -11.10 12.40
N TRP A 163 -10.11 -9.78 12.18
CA TRP A 163 -9.02 -9.09 11.47
C TRP A 163 -8.02 -8.39 12.39
N GLN A 164 -8.21 -8.45 13.73
CA GLN A 164 -7.36 -7.72 14.68
C GLN A 164 -5.94 -8.29 14.77
N GLY A 165 -5.73 -9.56 14.42
CA GLY A 165 -4.44 -10.23 14.49
C GLY A 165 -3.43 -9.81 13.42
N PHE A 166 -3.84 -8.97 12.45
CA PHE A 166 -2.94 -8.48 11.41
C PHE A 166 -2.42 -7.08 11.75
N GLU A 167 -1.10 -6.93 11.87
CA GLU A 167 -0.42 -5.65 12.03
C GLU A 167 -0.12 -4.97 10.71
N ALA A 168 -0.20 -5.70 9.60
CA ALA A 168 -0.10 -5.14 8.26
C ALA A 168 -1.00 -5.89 7.28
N LEU A 169 -1.48 -5.14 6.30
CA LEU A 169 -2.16 -5.63 5.12
C LEU A 169 -1.33 -5.22 3.91
N VAL A 170 -1.12 -6.13 2.97
CA VAL A 170 -0.57 -5.85 1.64
C VAL A 170 -1.53 -6.44 0.62
N ALA A 171 -1.85 -5.67 -0.42
CA ALA A 171 -2.87 -6.06 -1.39
C ALA A 171 -2.34 -5.95 -2.81
N ASP A 172 -2.70 -6.90 -3.66
CA ASP A 172 -2.42 -6.85 -5.10
C ASP A 172 -3.66 -7.27 -5.89
N LYS A 173 -3.64 -7.07 -7.21
CA LYS A 173 -4.74 -7.48 -8.09
C LYS A 173 -4.90 -9.00 -8.10
N CYS A 174 -6.15 -9.46 -8.00
CA CYS A 174 -6.52 -10.85 -8.19
C CYS A 174 -7.67 -10.97 -9.19
N GLY A 175 -7.35 -11.26 -10.44
CA GLY A 175 -8.35 -11.36 -11.51
C GLY A 175 -8.97 -10.01 -11.90
N ASN A 176 -10.19 -10.04 -12.44
CA ASN A 176 -10.83 -8.86 -13.05
C ASN A 176 -11.51 -7.91 -12.06
N TYR A 177 -11.83 -8.37 -10.84
CA TYR A 177 -12.57 -7.59 -9.84
C TYR A 177 -12.17 -7.92 -8.41
N GLY A 178 -11.01 -8.54 -8.21
CA GLY A 178 -10.61 -9.09 -6.92
C GLY A 178 -9.26 -8.57 -6.44
N THR A 179 -8.99 -8.86 -5.18
CA THR A 179 -7.76 -8.50 -4.48
C THR A 179 -7.16 -9.76 -3.87
N LEU A 180 -5.86 -9.97 -4.10
CA LEU A 180 -5.05 -10.89 -3.33
C LEU A 180 -4.56 -10.10 -2.11
N LEU A 181 -5.05 -10.46 -0.93
CA LEU A 181 -4.75 -9.75 0.31
C LEU A 181 -3.87 -10.64 1.20
N LEU A 182 -2.71 -10.13 1.59
CA LEU A 182 -1.85 -10.71 2.59
C LEU A 182 -2.07 -9.99 3.92
N GLY A 183 -2.55 -10.74 4.93
CA GLY A 183 -2.55 -10.31 6.32
C GLY A 183 -1.31 -10.82 7.05
N ILE A 184 -0.55 -9.92 7.67
CA ILE A 184 0.68 -10.26 8.38
C ILE A 184 0.46 -10.09 9.88
N ASP A 185 0.61 -11.20 10.60
CA ASP A 185 0.66 -11.28 12.05
C ASP A 185 2.13 -11.19 12.48
N LYS A 186 2.51 -10.06 13.10
CA LYS A 186 3.87 -9.79 13.58
C LYS A 186 4.18 -10.55 14.87
N ASP A 187 3.18 -10.88 15.68
CA ASP A 187 3.39 -11.61 16.93
C ASP A 187 3.84 -13.04 16.63
N THR A 188 3.21 -13.67 15.64
CA THR A 188 3.56 -15.02 15.17
C THR A 188 4.48 -15.03 13.94
N LYS A 189 4.86 -13.86 13.43
CA LYS A 189 5.68 -13.66 12.21
C LYS A 189 5.14 -14.41 10.99
N SER A 190 3.82 -14.58 10.92
CA SER A 190 3.13 -15.40 9.93
C SER A 190 2.33 -14.54 8.95
N GLY A 191 2.24 -14.97 7.70
CA GLY A 191 1.40 -14.36 6.68
C GLY A 191 0.23 -15.27 6.31
N TYR A 192 -0.93 -14.69 6.04
CA TYR A 192 -2.13 -15.41 5.59
C TYR A 192 -2.69 -14.74 4.35
N LEU A 193 -2.93 -15.54 3.30
CA LEU A 193 -3.46 -15.05 2.04
C LEU A 193 -4.97 -15.19 1.97
N TYR A 194 -5.60 -14.22 1.33
CA TYR A 194 -7.04 -14.17 1.08
C TYR A 194 -7.30 -13.74 -0.36
N ALA A 195 -8.19 -14.45 -1.04
CA ALA A 195 -8.83 -13.95 -2.26
C ALA A 195 -10.08 -13.17 -1.85
N VAL A 196 -10.03 -11.85 -1.98
CA VAL A 196 -11.14 -10.93 -1.71
C VAL A 196 -11.79 -10.60 -3.04
N GLY A 197 -13.10 -10.85 -3.16
CA GLY A 197 -13.87 -10.44 -4.33
C GLY A 197 -14.14 -8.94 -4.35
N HIS A 198 -14.90 -8.49 -5.34
CA HIS A 198 -15.35 -7.11 -5.43
C HIS A 198 -16.05 -6.67 -4.15
N THR A 199 -15.60 -5.57 -3.56
CA THR A 199 -16.11 -5.11 -2.28
C THR A 199 -17.52 -4.54 -2.39
N ASN A 200 -18.48 -5.20 -1.75
CA ASN A 200 -19.89 -4.81 -1.71
C ASN A 200 -20.44 -4.90 -0.26
N GLY A 201 -19.65 -4.40 0.68
CA GLY A 201 -19.96 -4.41 2.10
C GLY A 201 -19.93 -5.83 2.69
N THR A 202 -20.92 -6.19 3.49
CA THR A 202 -20.94 -7.50 4.17
C THR A 202 -21.11 -8.69 3.23
N ALA A 203 -21.57 -8.45 2.00
CA ALA A 203 -21.68 -9.47 0.95
C ALA A 203 -20.33 -9.80 0.29
N THR A 204 -19.24 -9.09 0.64
CA THR A 204 -17.94 -9.28 -0.04
C THR A 204 -17.48 -10.70 0.21
N VAL A 205 -17.19 -11.43 -0.86
CA VAL A 205 -16.63 -12.79 -0.77
C VAL A 205 -15.17 -12.67 -0.31
N ILE A 206 -14.80 -13.43 0.72
CA ILE A 206 -13.41 -13.52 1.20
C ILE A 206 -13.10 -14.99 1.41
N ASN A 207 -12.23 -15.53 0.57
CA ASN A 207 -11.76 -16.91 0.66
C ASN A 207 -10.36 -16.92 1.27
N SER A 208 -10.19 -17.63 2.38
CA SER A 208 -8.87 -17.91 2.92
C SER A 208 -8.13 -18.85 1.97
N LEU A 209 -6.91 -18.48 1.58
CA LEU A 209 -5.99 -19.31 0.81
C LEU A 209 -4.95 -20.00 1.71
N GLY A 210 -5.02 -19.76 3.02
CA GLY A 210 -4.16 -20.37 4.02
C GLY A 210 -2.93 -19.54 4.38
N LYS A 211 -2.08 -20.16 5.21
CA LYS A 211 -0.82 -19.58 5.67
C LYS A 211 0.20 -19.62 4.54
N VAL A 212 0.97 -18.55 4.38
CA VAL A 212 2.09 -18.46 3.43
C VAL A 212 3.31 -19.17 4.02
N ASP A 213 4.00 -19.94 3.19
CA ASP A 213 5.28 -20.54 3.56
C ASP A 213 6.35 -19.47 3.79
N GLY A 214 7.03 -19.56 4.93
CA GLY A 214 8.05 -18.60 5.36
C GLY A 214 7.64 -17.75 6.57
N THR A 215 8.43 -16.71 6.84
CA THR A 215 8.21 -15.81 7.98
C THR A 215 8.29 -14.36 7.55
N PHE A 216 7.53 -13.50 8.23
CA PHE A 216 7.49 -12.06 8.02
C PHE A 216 7.97 -11.34 9.29
N PRO A 217 9.28 -11.36 9.60
CA PRO A 217 9.80 -10.80 10.85
C PRO A 217 10.02 -9.28 10.79
N ASN A 218 10.27 -8.73 9.60
CA ASN A 218 10.82 -7.39 9.44
C ASN A 218 9.93 -6.54 8.55
N ALA A 219 9.54 -5.37 9.07
CA ALA A 219 9.00 -4.26 8.28
C ALA A 219 10.15 -3.55 7.53
N PRO A 220 9.84 -2.79 6.46
CA PRO A 220 8.50 -2.50 5.93
C PRO A 220 7.93 -3.65 5.08
N TYR A 221 6.60 -3.74 5.06
CA TYR A 221 5.88 -4.62 4.12
C TYR A 221 5.31 -3.77 2.99
N TYR A 222 5.52 -4.23 1.76
CA TYR A 222 5.09 -3.56 0.54
C TYR A 222 4.88 -4.61 -0.55
N ARG A 223 4.26 -4.19 -1.65
CA ARG A 223 4.20 -4.97 -2.88
C ARG A 223 5.11 -4.36 -3.94
N TRP A 224 5.54 -5.19 -4.87
CA TRP A 224 6.05 -4.76 -6.16
C TRP A 224 4.86 -4.51 -7.09
N GLY A 225 4.75 -3.30 -7.62
CA GLY A 225 3.82 -2.96 -8.70
C GLY A 225 4.56 -2.88 -10.03
N ALA A 226 3.85 -3.15 -11.12
CA ALA A 226 4.32 -2.77 -12.45
C ALA A 226 4.33 -1.23 -12.58
N VAL A 227 4.80 -0.72 -13.72
CA VAL A 227 4.64 0.71 -14.07
C VAL A 227 3.17 1.11 -13.91
N PHE A 228 2.90 2.28 -13.34
CA PHE A 228 1.55 2.69 -12.91
C PHE A 228 0.41 2.46 -13.93
N TYR A 229 0.66 2.62 -15.23
CA TYR A 229 -0.33 2.39 -16.29
C TYR A 229 -0.59 0.89 -16.60
N LEU A 230 0.24 -0.01 -16.06
CA LEU A 230 0.12 -1.47 -16.07
C LEU A 230 -0.15 -2.07 -14.69
N ASP A 231 -0.38 -1.23 -13.67
CA ASP A 231 -0.62 -1.64 -12.27
C ASP A 231 -2.07 -1.33 -11.82
N PRO A 232 -3.08 -1.93 -12.49
CA PRO A 232 -4.47 -1.72 -12.10
C PRO A 232 -4.75 -2.45 -10.78
N LEU A 233 -5.37 -1.74 -9.84
CA LEU A 233 -6.06 -2.33 -8.70
C LEU A 233 -7.56 -2.09 -8.89
N ASN A 234 -8.37 -3.12 -8.66
CA ASN A 234 -9.76 -3.20 -9.12
C ASN A 234 -10.66 -3.99 -8.16
N GLY A 235 -10.35 -3.97 -6.87
CA GLY A 235 -11.09 -4.68 -5.83
C GLY A 235 -12.40 -4.04 -5.38
N ASP A 236 -12.76 -2.85 -5.91
CA ASP A 236 -13.92 -2.03 -5.49
C ASP A 236 -14.72 -1.47 -6.65
#